data_AF-C7J6U8-F1
#
_entry.id   AF-C7J6U8-F1
#
_cell.length_a   1.000
_cell.length_b   1.000
_cell.length_c   1.000
_cell.angle_alpha   90.00
_cell.angle_beta   90.00
_cell.angle_gamma   90.00
#
_symmetry.space_group_name_H-M   'P 1'
#
loop_
_entity.id
_entity.type
_entity.pdbx_description
1 polymer ?
#
loop_
_entity_poly.entity_id
_entity_poly.type
_entity_poly.pdbx_seq_one_letter_code
_entity_poly.pdbx_strand_id
1 'polypeptide(L)' 'LIGCCARETTKLLMEDLGDEFFLILADESSDVYQNEQLALCLCYIDKKGRVVERFPGVVHVENTTALIRRDATII' A
#
# COMPACT_ATOMS: atom_id res chain seq x y z
N LEU A 1 -4.97 -22.21 -2.67
CA LEU A 1 -6.03 -21.33 -2.11
C LEU A 1 -5.51 -19.90 -1.91
N ILE A 2 -4.53 -19.68 -1.02
CA ILE A 2 -4.00 -18.34 -0.65
C ILE A 2 -3.58 -17.50 -1.86
N GLY A 3 -2.76 -18.04 -2.77
CA GLY A 3 -2.35 -17.31 -3.96
C GLY A 3 -3.51 -16.94 -4.91
N CYS A 4 -4.54 -17.78 -5.02
CA CYS A 4 -5.73 -17.48 -5.80
C CYS A 4 -6.54 -16.34 -5.14
N CYS A 5 -6.68 -16.39 -3.81
CA CYS A 5 -7.37 -15.34 -3.05
C CYS A 5 -6.64 -14.00 -3.19
N ALA A 6 -5.31 -13.98 -3.02
CA ALA A 6 -4.52 -12.77 -3.20
C ALA A 6 -4.69 -12.19 -4.60
N ARG A 7 -4.60 -13.02 -5.64
CA ARG A 7 -4.79 -12.59 -7.03
C ARG A 7 -6.19 -12.01 -7.27
N GLU A 8 -7.24 -12.65 -6.76
CA GLU A 8 -8.61 -12.17 -6.95
C GLU A 8 -8.85 -10.85 -6.20
N THR A 9 -8.32 -10.71 -4.98
CA THR A 9 -8.37 -9.44 -4.23
C THR A 9 -7.65 -8.32 -4.97
N THR A 10 -6.44 -8.56 -5.48
CA THR A 10 -5.69 -7.57 -6.27
C THR A 10 -6.46 -7.17 -7.52
N LYS A 11 -7.06 -8.14 -8.22
CA LYS A 11 -7.87 -7.88 -9.41
C LYS A 11 -9.08 -6.99 -9.09
N LEU A 12 -9.86 -7.33 -8.06
CA LEU A 12 -11.01 -6.54 -7.64
C LEU A 12 -10.62 -5.11 -7.21
N LEU A 13 -9.47 -4.97 -6.55
CA LEU A 13 -8.94 -3.67 -6.16
C LEU A 13 -8.57 -2.83 -7.39
N MET A 14 -7.93 -3.42 -8.40
CA MET A 14 -7.62 -2.75 -9.67
C MET A 14 -8.89 -2.36 -10.45
N GLU A 15 -9.92 -3.21 -10.47
CA GLU A 15 -11.20 -2.92 -11.14
C GLU A 15 -12.00 -1.80 -10.44
N ASP A 16 -11.90 -1.71 -9.11
CA ASP A 16 -12.51 -0.64 -8.31
C ASP A 16 -11.80 0.70 -8.54
N LEU A 17 -10.47 0.67 -8.61
CA LEU A 17 -9.61 1.82 -8.93
C LEU A 17 -9.86 2.35 -10.36
N GLY A 18 -9.94 1.45 -11.34
CA GLY A 18 -10.01 1.82 -12.75
C GLY A 18 -8.74 2.55 -13.22
N ASP A 19 -8.93 3.56 -14.07
CA ASP A 19 -7.85 4.40 -14.63
C ASP A 19 -7.71 5.74 -13.88
N GLU A 20 -8.28 5.84 -12.68
CA GLU A 20 -8.31 7.08 -11.88
C GLU A 20 -7.00 7.30 -11.10
N PHE A 21 -6.81 8.55 -10.66
CA PHE A 21 -5.68 8.90 -9.79
C PHE A 21 -5.80 8.27 -8.41
N PHE A 22 -4.66 7.88 -7.86
CA PHE A 22 -4.55 7.31 -6.53
C PHE A 22 -3.28 7.78 -5.84
N LEU A 23 -3.30 7.70 -4.51
CA LEU A 23 -2.16 7.95 -3.66
C LEU A 23 -1.68 6.63 -3.06
N ILE A 24 -0.37 6.42 -3.03
CA ILE A 24 0.27 5.36 -2.25
C ILE A 24 0.87 6.00 -1.00
N LEU A 25 0.40 5.55 0.17
CA LEU A 25 1.01 5.82 1.45
C LEU A 25 1.88 4.61 1.81
N ALA A 26 3.08 4.88 2.32
CA ALA A 26 3.99 3.88 2.81
C ALA A 26 4.43 4.26 4.22
N ASP A 27 4.28 3.34 5.16
CA ASP A 27 4.72 3.51 6.55
C ASP A 27 5.80 2.49 6.88
N GLU A 28 6.84 2.94 7.57
CA GLU A 28 7.95 2.10 8.01
C GLU A 28 7.55 1.33 9.26
N SER A 29 7.64 0.01 9.18
CA SER A 29 7.35 -0.90 10.29
C SER A 29 8.49 -1.92 10.44
N SER A 30 8.55 -2.58 11.58
CA SER A 30 9.46 -3.71 11.79
C SER A 30 8.70 -4.89 12.39
N ASP A 31 9.09 -6.11 12.04
CA ASP A 31 8.53 -7.31 12.68
C ASP A 31 9.21 -7.63 14.03
N VAL A 32 8.78 -8.73 14.64
CA VAL A 32 9.31 -9.23 15.92
C VAL A 32 10.80 -9.61 15.86
N TYR A 33 11.38 -9.76 14.67
CA TYR A 33 12.79 -10.05 14.45
C TYR A 33 13.58 -8.79 14.05
N GLN A 34 12.98 -7.60 14.14
CA GLN A 34 13.56 -6.32 13.73
C GLN A 34 13.89 -6.24 12.23
N ASN A 35 13.22 -7.05 11.41
CA ASN A 35 13.33 -6.90 9.97
C ASN A 35 12.49 -5.71 9.53
N GLU A 36 13.09 -4.82 8.75
CA GLU A 36 12.41 -3.65 8.20
C GLU A 36 11.37 -4.07 7.14
N GLN A 37 10.22 -3.41 7.20
CA GLN A 37 9.07 -3.65 6.34
C GLN A 37 8.37 -2.33 6.03
N LEU A 38 7.70 -2.27 4.87
CA LEU A 38 6.85 -1.14 4.50
C LEU A 38 5.41 -1.60 4.44
N ALA A 39 4.57 -0.99 5.27
CA ALA A 39 3.12 -1.13 5.22
C ALA A 39 2.58 -0.18 4.16
N LEU A 40 1.89 -0.69 3.15
CA LEU A 40 1.36 0.10 2.04
C LEU A 40 -0.14 0.33 2.21
N CYS A 41 -0.61 1.55 1.94
CA CYS A 41 -2.03 1.89 1.84
C CYS A 41 -2.30 2.64 0.52
N LEU A 42 -3.38 2.27 -0.15
CA LEU A 42 -3.87 2.90 -1.36
C LEU A 42 -5.07 3.78 -1.02
N CYS A 43 -5.00 5.07 -1.34
CA CYS A 43 -6.10 6.02 -1.14
C CYS A 43 -6.57 6.55 -2.51
N TYR A 44 -7.86 6.45 -2.79
CA TYR A 44 -8.45 6.89 -4.07
C TYR A 44 -9.89 7.37 -3.88
N ILE A 45 -10.44 8.02 -4.90
CA ILE A 45 -11.85 8.36 -4.97
C ILE A 45 -12.56 7.29 -5.80
N ASP A 46 -13.55 6.61 -5.22
CA ASP A 46 -14.32 5.61 -5.95
C ASP A 46 -15.28 6.24 -6.97
N LYS A 47 -15.90 5.39 -7.79
CA LYS A 47 -16.90 5.80 -8.80
C LYS A 47 -18.13 6.49 -8.21
N LYS A 48 -18.31 6.46 -6.88
CA LYS A 48 -19.39 7.15 -6.16
C LYS A 48 -18.91 8.47 -5.52
N GLY A 49 -17.69 8.90 -5.79
CA GLY A 49 -17.11 10.13 -5.26
C GLY A 49 -16.67 10.01 -3.80
N ARG A 50 -16.47 8.81 -3.27
CA ARG A 50 -16.09 8.59 -1.86
C ARG A 50 -14.60 8.35 -1.75
N VAL A 51 -13.99 8.88 -0.70
CA VAL A 51 -12.61 8.51 -0.32
C VAL A 51 -12.62 7.05 0.13
N VAL A 52 -11.78 6.24 -0.50
CA VAL A 52 -11.58 4.83 -0.20
C VAL A 52 -10.11 4.60 0.12
N GLU A 53 -9.88 3.90 1.23
CA GLU A 53 -8.56 3.48 1.68
C GLU A 53 -8.50 1.95 1.68
N ARG A 54 -7.47 1.38 1.05
CA ARG A 54 -7.27 -0.07 0.95
C ARG A 54 -5.85 -0.44 1.35
N PHE A 55 -5.70 -1.50 2.14
CA PHE A 55 -4.42 -2.03 2.56
C PHE A 55 -3.98 -3.21 1.67
N PRO A 56 -3.18 -3.00 0.61
CA PRO A 56 -2.72 -4.07 -0.27
C PRO A 56 -1.75 -5.05 0.40
N GLY A 57 -1.01 -4.62 1.42
CA GLY A 57 -0.16 -5.51 2.21
C GLY A 57 1.12 -4.86 2.75
N VAL A 58 1.99 -5.72 3.25
CA VAL A 58 3.31 -5.38 3.79
C VAL A 58 4.39 -5.98 2.89
N VAL A 59 5.40 -5.18 2.55
CA VAL A 59 6.57 -5.62 1.78
C VAL A 59 7.82 -5.61 2.66
N HIS A 60 8.60 -6.69 2.59
CA HIS A 60 9.89 -6.75 3.26
C HIS A 60 10.92 -5.96 2.45
N VAL A 61 11.74 -5.17 3.13
CA VAL A 61 12.78 -4.34 2.51
C VAL A 61 14.12 -4.73 3.11
N GLU A 62 15.08 -5.12 2.27
CA GLU A 62 16.39 -5.63 2.73
C GLU A 62 17.35 -4.53 3.22
N ASN A 63 17.05 -3.26 2.94
CA ASN A 63 17.82 -2.10 3.38
C ASN A 63 16.98 -0.84 3.18
N THR A 64 16.38 -0.32 4.25
CA THR A 64 15.77 1.01 4.20
C THR A 64 16.92 2.00 4.26
N THR A 65 17.51 2.32 3.10
CA THR A 65 18.50 3.41 3.05
C THR A 65 17.77 4.65 3.52
N ALA A 66 18.10 5.11 4.73
CA ALA A 66 17.42 6.15 5.50
C ALA A 66 17.45 7.56 4.86
N LEU A 67 17.65 7.64 3.54
CA LEU A 67 17.56 8.85 2.74
C LEU A 67 16.11 9.32 2.55
N ILE A 68 15.11 8.44 2.72
CA ILE A 68 13.68 8.80 2.76
C ILE A 68 13.23 9.17 4.19
N ARG A 69 14.15 9.32 5.15
CA ARG A 69 13.82 9.52 6.58
C ARG A 69 13.71 11.00 6.99
N ARG A 70 13.36 11.93 6.09
CA ARG A 70 13.17 13.34 6.48
C ARG A 70 11.90 14.04 6.00
N ASP A 71 11.23 13.58 4.95
CA ASP A 71 10.04 14.28 4.47
C ASP A 71 8.85 13.34 4.37
N ALA A 72 8.34 12.93 5.53
CA ALA A 72 6.94 12.53 5.66
C ALA A 72 6.05 13.79 5.56
N THR A 73 6.01 14.36 4.38
CA THR A 73 4.97 15.29 3.93
C THR A 73 4.75 14.97 2.47
N ILE A 74 3.79 14.08 2.21
CA ILE A 74 3.23 13.94 0.87
C ILE A 74 2.10 14.96 0.81
N ILE A 75 2.29 15.99 -0.01
CA ILE A 75 1.23 16.90 -0.48
C ILE A 75 0.38 16.13 -1.49
#